data_AF-A0A1I7S5L2-F1
#
_entry.id   AF-A0A1I7S5L2-F1
#
_cell.length_a   1.000
_cell.length_b   1.000
_cell.length_c   1.000
_cell.angle_alpha   90.00
_cell.angle_beta   90.00
_cell.angle_gamma   90.00
#
_symmetry.space_group_name_H-M   'P 1'
#
loop_
_entity.id
_entity.type
_entity.pdbx_description
1 polymer ?
#
loop_
_entity_poly.entity_id
_entity_poly.type
_entity_poly.pdbx_seq_one_letter_code
_entity_poly.pdbx_strand_id
1 'polypeptide(L)'
;MSGPQQNPAVWEVIDDKAINSTEPYDELADFTLICQIIFNFAFVSGGVMSFTLLYLVLFHTTGSFKPYSRMLIMCCISDIMYWFLDHMLHQNSRQIDGVFLITLKGFGGYLSYENQMILTGFYIVTLVLTHTTLGAQGFYRYYALVHNKPMSILKTSALFLFTFLSAVPSGIIGYLSFKYSTSVRPGFNYGTLWYKEYPLPVLLVVDVDHIYQKLYYVISASTVTLSYLVSILFAYKSMAHLHKYDHLYSRKTKFLHQKLSKCLLFQNVAPLFVSIIPIMVMVVPLFFRITINQEITIFMIAISLIPAFNSLVTIAIISPYRQYILNLFRCPSRVLRKPMGTSVTLNESGKM
;
A
#
# COMPACT_ATOMS: atom_id res chain seq x y z
N MET A 1 -11.74 -27.16 -19.40
CA MET A 1 -11.25 -26.10 -20.29
C MET A 1 -12.45 -25.50 -21.00
N SER A 2 -13.10 -24.53 -20.37
CA SER A 2 -14.21 -23.76 -20.95
C SER A 2 -13.63 -22.61 -21.75
N GLY A 3 -13.74 -22.69 -23.07
CA GLY A 3 -13.25 -21.70 -24.03
C GLY A 3 -13.92 -20.32 -23.96
N PRO A 4 -13.59 -19.44 -24.94
CA PRO A 4 -13.56 -17.98 -24.82
C PRO A 4 -14.94 -17.33 -24.98
N GLN A 5 -15.74 -17.31 -23.91
CA GLN A 5 -17.00 -16.54 -23.88
C GLN A 5 -17.11 -15.55 -22.70
N GLN A 6 -16.02 -15.23 -22.02
CA GLN A 6 -16.11 -14.37 -20.83
C GLN A 6 -15.89 -12.88 -21.07
N ASN A 7 -15.22 -12.47 -22.16
CA ASN A 7 -15.08 -11.06 -22.49
C ASN A 7 -15.65 -10.76 -23.90
N PRO A 8 -16.80 -10.09 -24.00
CA PRO A 8 -17.48 -9.85 -25.28
C PRO A 8 -16.74 -8.89 -26.23
N ALA A 9 -15.73 -8.15 -25.74
CA ALA A 9 -15.02 -7.12 -26.51
C ALA A 9 -13.57 -7.51 -26.86
N VAL A 10 -13.16 -8.74 -26.52
CA VAL A 10 -11.80 -9.23 -26.67
C VAL A 10 -11.87 -10.63 -27.26
N TRP A 11 -11.33 -10.80 -28.46
CA TRP A 11 -11.23 -12.11 -29.11
C TRP A 11 -9.87 -12.30 -29.77
N GLU A 12 -9.46 -13.56 -29.92
CA GLU A 12 -8.19 -13.92 -30.52
C GLU A 12 -8.11 -13.45 -31.98
N VAL A 13 -6.97 -12.86 -32.33
CA VAL A 13 -6.63 -12.54 -33.72
C VAL A 13 -5.84 -13.73 -34.25
N ILE A 14 -6.48 -14.51 -35.12
CA ILE A 14 -5.84 -15.65 -35.79
C ILE A 14 -4.81 -15.08 -36.77
N ASP A 15 -3.53 -15.24 -36.45
CA ASP A 15 -2.43 -15.01 -37.38
C ASP A 15 -1.81 -16.36 -37.82
N ASP A 16 -1.02 -16.35 -38.90
CA ASP A 16 -0.39 -17.58 -39.42
C ASP A 16 0.53 -18.26 -38.39
N LYS A 17 1.03 -17.53 -37.39
CA LYS A 17 1.83 -18.11 -36.31
C LYS A 17 0.93 -18.82 -35.30
N ALA A 18 -0.22 -18.24 -34.96
CA ALA A 18 -1.22 -18.83 -34.06
C ALA A 18 -1.75 -20.17 -34.57
N ILE A 19 -1.94 -20.29 -35.90
CA ILE A 19 -2.40 -21.54 -36.54
C ILE A 19 -1.35 -22.66 -36.39
N ASN A 20 -0.07 -22.31 -36.39
CA ASN A 20 1.03 -23.27 -36.42
C ASN A 20 1.66 -23.53 -35.05
N SER A 21 1.37 -22.71 -34.03
CA SER A 21 1.92 -22.90 -32.67
C SER A 21 1.05 -23.88 -31.87
N THR A 22 1.54 -25.10 -31.67
CA THR A 22 0.97 -26.04 -30.68
C THR A 22 1.30 -25.66 -29.24
N GLU A 23 2.28 -24.79 -29.05
CA GLU A 23 2.76 -24.34 -27.75
C GLU A 23 2.27 -22.91 -27.43
N PRO A 24 2.03 -22.58 -26.15
CA PRO A 24 1.72 -21.22 -25.75
C PRO A 24 2.84 -20.26 -26.17
N TYR A 25 2.49 -19.20 -26.89
CA TYR A 25 3.44 -18.17 -27.32
C TYR A 25 3.19 -16.89 -26.51
N ASP A 26 4.23 -16.32 -25.92
CA ASP A 26 4.21 -15.02 -25.27
C ASP A 26 5.40 -14.21 -25.81
N GLU A 27 5.09 -13.16 -26.58
CA GLU A 27 6.09 -12.23 -27.13
C GLU A 27 7.00 -11.61 -26.04
N LEU A 28 6.52 -11.54 -24.81
CA LEU A 28 7.20 -10.91 -23.68
C LEU A 28 7.63 -11.90 -22.60
N ALA A 29 7.77 -13.20 -22.91
CA ALA A 29 8.06 -14.23 -21.92
C ALA A 29 9.23 -13.88 -20.97
N ASP A 30 10.36 -13.41 -21.51
CA ASP A 30 11.53 -13.03 -20.71
C ASP A 30 11.27 -11.83 -19.79
N PHE A 31 10.58 -10.80 -20.31
CA PHE A 31 10.21 -9.63 -19.52
C PHE A 31 9.20 -9.98 -18.44
N THR A 32 8.18 -10.78 -18.79
CA THR A 32 7.19 -11.31 -17.86
C THR A 32 7.88 -12.08 -16.74
N LEU A 33 8.87 -12.93 -17.05
CA LEU A 33 9.62 -13.68 -16.05
C LEU A 33 10.38 -12.76 -15.07
N ILE A 34 11.07 -11.73 -15.59
CA ILE A 34 11.77 -10.75 -14.74
C ILE A 34 10.77 -10.02 -13.84
N CYS A 35 9.66 -9.53 -14.40
CA CYS A 35 8.61 -8.87 -13.64
C CYS A 35 8.03 -9.77 -12.55
N GLN A 36 7.81 -11.07 -12.84
CA GLN A 36 7.35 -12.04 -11.85
C GLN A 36 8.35 -12.23 -10.71
N ILE A 37 9.65 -12.30 -10.99
CA ILE A 37 10.69 -12.41 -9.96
C ILE A 37 10.67 -11.19 -9.05
N ILE A 38 10.62 -9.97 -9.62
CA ILE A 38 10.58 -8.73 -8.85
C ILE A 38 9.27 -8.63 -8.04
N PHE A 39 8.13 -9.00 -8.63
CA PHE A 39 6.85 -9.04 -7.94
C PHE A 39 6.86 -10.03 -6.78
N ASN A 40 7.39 -11.24 -6.97
CA ASN A 40 7.52 -12.22 -5.90
C ASN A 40 8.43 -11.72 -4.77
N PHE A 41 9.50 -11.00 -5.09
CA PHE A 41 10.32 -10.33 -4.09
C PHE A 41 9.53 -9.25 -3.34
N ALA A 42 8.76 -8.41 -4.03
CA ALA A 42 7.90 -7.39 -3.42
C ALA A 42 6.84 -8.03 -2.51
N PHE A 43 6.24 -9.13 -2.95
CA PHE A 43 5.27 -9.91 -2.18
C PHE A 43 5.87 -10.48 -0.90
N VAL A 44 6.99 -11.21 -1.00
CA VAL A 44 7.64 -11.82 0.17
C VAL A 44 8.11 -10.75 1.15
N SER A 45 8.78 -9.71 0.65
CA SER A 45 9.26 -8.61 1.49
C SER A 45 8.13 -7.82 2.15
N GLY A 46 7.05 -7.53 1.42
CA GLY A 46 5.84 -6.89 1.93
C GLY A 46 5.20 -7.69 3.05
N GLY A 47 4.97 -8.99 2.83
CA GLY A 47 4.39 -9.88 3.84
C GLY A 47 5.26 -9.96 5.10
N VAL A 48 6.54 -10.30 4.94
CA VAL A 48 7.48 -10.41 6.07
C VAL A 48 7.54 -9.12 6.87
N MET A 49 7.67 -7.96 6.21
CA MET A 49 7.78 -6.67 6.90
C MET A 49 6.47 -6.26 7.59
N SER A 50 5.31 -6.44 6.94
CA SER A 50 4.01 -6.08 7.52
C SER A 50 3.64 -6.97 8.71
N PHE A 51 3.85 -8.29 8.63
CA PHE A 51 3.63 -9.19 9.76
C PHE A 51 4.64 -8.97 10.89
N THR A 52 5.90 -8.65 10.57
CA THR A 52 6.90 -8.27 11.56
C THR A 52 6.50 -6.98 12.28
N LEU A 53 6.06 -5.95 11.56
CA LEU A 53 5.56 -4.72 12.18
C LEU A 53 4.36 -5.01 13.07
N LEU A 54 3.38 -5.80 12.61
CA LEU A 54 2.22 -6.18 13.42
C LEU A 54 2.64 -6.89 14.71
N TYR A 55 3.56 -7.85 14.63
CA TYR A 55 4.14 -8.54 15.79
C TYR A 55 4.78 -7.55 16.77
N LEU A 56 5.62 -6.64 16.29
CA LEU A 56 6.28 -5.63 17.12
C LEU A 56 5.26 -4.69 17.78
N VAL A 57 4.22 -4.31 17.06
CA VAL A 57 3.15 -3.45 17.58
C VAL A 57 2.39 -4.15 18.71
N LEU A 58 2.05 -5.43 18.54
CA LEU A 58 1.30 -6.21 19.52
C LEU A 58 2.10 -6.51 20.79
N PHE A 59 3.35 -6.95 20.64
CA PHE A 59 4.12 -7.52 21.75
C PHE A 59 5.23 -6.60 22.29
N HIS A 60 5.73 -5.67 21.49
CA HIS A 60 6.90 -4.85 21.82
C HIS A 60 6.64 -3.36 21.95
N THR A 61 5.38 -2.91 21.83
CA THR A 61 5.03 -1.51 22.10
C THR A 61 5.02 -1.22 23.60
N THR A 62 6.05 -0.54 24.08
CA THR A 62 6.23 -0.22 25.50
C THR A 62 6.35 1.30 25.75
N GLY A 63 6.18 1.67 27.03
CA GLY A 63 6.38 3.04 27.50
C GLY A 63 5.48 4.06 26.81
N SER A 64 6.10 5.15 26.35
CA SER A 64 5.40 6.31 25.82
C SER A 64 4.82 6.11 24.41
N PHE A 65 5.13 4.99 23.74
CA PHE A 65 4.53 4.63 22.45
C PHE A 65 3.24 3.82 22.58
N LYS A 66 2.95 3.26 23.77
CA LYS A 66 1.76 2.44 24.01
C LYS A 66 0.43 3.11 23.60
N PRO A 67 0.24 4.43 23.79
CA PRO A 67 -0.93 5.14 23.27
C PRO A 67 -1.14 4.99 21.75
N TYR A 68 -0.07 4.88 20.97
CA TYR A 68 -0.10 4.84 19.51
C TYR A 68 -0.27 3.44 18.92
N SER A 69 -0.19 2.37 19.74
CA SER A 69 -0.30 1.00 19.24
C SER A 69 -1.61 0.75 18.50
N ARG A 70 -2.72 1.33 18.98
CA ARG A 70 -4.05 1.18 18.35
C ARG A 70 -4.08 1.70 16.92
N MET A 71 -3.50 2.87 16.69
CA MET A 71 -3.39 3.45 15.35
C MET A 71 -2.49 2.59 14.46
N LEU A 72 -1.34 2.15 14.98
CA LEU A 72 -0.40 1.31 14.24
C LEU A 72 -1.00 -0.05 13.85
N ILE A 73 -1.82 -0.67 14.72
CA ILE A 73 -2.55 -1.92 14.41
C ILE A 73 -3.44 -1.70 13.18
N MET A 74 -4.22 -0.62 13.15
CA MET A 74 -5.09 -0.34 12.00
C MET A 74 -4.30 -0.14 10.71
N CYS A 75 -3.12 0.47 10.79
CA CYS A 75 -2.23 0.63 9.63
C CYS A 75 -1.65 -0.72 9.16
N CYS A 76 -1.28 -1.61 10.09
CA CYS A 76 -0.82 -2.94 9.74
C CYS A 76 -1.94 -3.75 9.07
N ILE A 77 -3.17 -3.63 9.56
CA ILE A 77 -4.33 -4.30 8.95
C ILE A 77 -4.56 -3.80 7.52
N SER A 78 -4.55 -2.48 7.29
CA SER A 78 -4.71 -1.94 5.94
C SER A 78 -3.59 -2.37 5.00
N ASP A 79 -2.33 -2.34 5.45
CA ASP A 79 -1.18 -2.77 4.66
C ASP A 79 -1.25 -4.26 4.31
N ILE A 80 -1.67 -5.13 5.26
CA ILE A 80 -1.85 -6.57 5.03
C ILE A 80 -3.02 -6.84 4.06
N MET A 81 -4.13 -6.10 4.20
CA MET A 81 -5.27 -6.21 3.27
C MET A 81 -4.86 -5.87 1.84
N TYR A 82 -4.13 -4.75 1.67
CA TYR A 82 -3.62 -4.34 0.37
C TYR A 82 -2.63 -5.38 -0.19
N TRP A 83 -1.62 -5.78 0.61
CA TRP A 83 -0.65 -6.80 0.23
C TRP A 83 -1.30 -8.10 -0.24
N PHE A 84 -2.33 -8.56 0.47
CA PHE A 84 -3.04 -9.78 0.14
C PHE A 84 -3.80 -9.65 -1.20
N LEU A 85 -4.57 -8.56 -1.39
CA LEU A 85 -5.32 -8.37 -2.64
C LEU A 85 -4.41 -8.11 -3.84
N ASP A 86 -3.32 -7.38 -3.65
CA ASP A 86 -2.31 -7.17 -4.69
C ASP A 86 -1.70 -8.50 -5.16
N HIS A 87 -1.38 -9.39 -4.22
CA HIS A 87 -0.92 -10.75 -4.54
C HIS A 87 -1.98 -11.58 -5.28
N MET A 88 -3.25 -11.49 -4.86
CA MET A 88 -4.33 -12.18 -5.56
C MET A 88 -4.44 -11.74 -7.01
N LEU A 89 -4.17 -10.48 -7.32
CA LEU A 89 -4.28 -9.95 -8.68
C LEU A 89 -3.05 -10.23 -9.53
N HIS A 90 -1.85 -9.91 -9.03
CA HIS A 90 -0.58 -9.94 -9.79
C HIS A 90 -0.77 -9.39 -11.22
N GLN A 91 -0.98 -8.08 -11.30
CA GLN A 91 -1.41 -7.41 -12.52
C GLN A 91 -0.26 -7.28 -13.52
N ASN A 92 -0.50 -7.66 -14.77
CA ASN A 92 0.33 -7.27 -15.90
C ASN A 92 -0.49 -6.32 -16.78
N SER A 93 0.10 -5.23 -17.21
CA SER A 93 -0.64 -4.14 -17.82
C SER A 93 0.00 -3.64 -19.11
N ARG A 94 -0.81 -2.99 -19.95
CA ARG A 94 -0.37 -2.29 -21.16
C ARG A 94 -1.19 -1.04 -21.35
N GLN A 95 -0.57 0.02 -21.86
CA GLN A 95 -1.26 1.26 -22.19
C GLN A 95 -1.02 1.68 -23.63
N ILE A 96 -2.09 1.82 -24.41
CA ILE A 96 -2.00 2.19 -25.83
C ILE A 96 -3.22 3.03 -26.23
N ASP A 97 -2.99 4.17 -26.86
CA ASP A 97 -4.02 5.09 -27.37
C ASP A 97 -5.16 5.38 -26.36
N GLY A 98 -4.79 5.72 -25.12
CA GLY A 98 -5.77 6.04 -24.06
C GLY A 98 -6.54 4.83 -23.51
N VAL A 99 -6.18 3.62 -23.93
CA VAL A 99 -6.71 2.36 -23.38
C VAL A 99 -5.69 1.77 -22.41
N PHE A 100 -6.14 1.45 -21.21
CA PHE A 100 -5.41 0.71 -20.19
C PHE A 100 -5.95 -0.73 -20.13
N LEU A 101 -5.10 -1.69 -20.45
CA LEU A 101 -5.40 -3.11 -20.49
C LEU A 101 -4.70 -3.78 -19.31
N ILE A 102 -5.41 -4.65 -18.60
CA ILE A 102 -4.88 -5.39 -17.46
C ILE A 102 -5.20 -6.87 -17.64
N THR A 103 -4.23 -7.73 -17.39
CA THR A 103 -4.45 -9.15 -17.15
C THR A 103 -4.01 -9.53 -15.74
N LEU A 104 -4.69 -10.51 -15.15
CA LEU A 104 -4.42 -10.98 -13.79
C LEU A 104 -3.67 -12.31 -13.86
N LYS A 105 -2.43 -12.34 -13.35
CA LYS A 105 -1.60 -13.57 -13.33
C LYS A 105 -1.66 -14.29 -11.97
N GLY A 106 -2.29 -13.69 -10.97
CA GLY A 106 -2.43 -14.25 -9.61
C GLY A 106 -3.63 -15.20 -9.51
N PHE A 107 -4.06 -15.48 -8.28
CA PHE A 107 -5.26 -16.29 -8.04
C PHE A 107 -6.52 -15.72 -8.74
N GLY A 108 -6.59 -14.39 -8.86
CA GLY A 108 -7.64 -13.68 -9.57
C GLY A 108 -7.74 -14.05 -11.05
N GLY A 109 -6.64 -14.45 -11.70
CA GLY A 109 -6.64 -14.87 -13.10
C GLY A 109 -7.49 -16.12 -13.40
N TYR A 110 -7.73 -16.95 -12.37
CA TYR A 110 -8.58 -18.13 -12.48
C TYR A 110 -10.08 -17.85 -12.28
N LEU A 111 -10.43 -16.62 -11.92
CA LEU A 111 -11.82 -16.22 -11.72
C LEU A 111 -12.49 -15.86 -13.05
N SER A 112 -13.83 -15.89 -13.08
CA SER A 112 -14.59 -15.38 -14.22
C SER A 112 -14.36 -13.89 -14.44
N TYR A 113 -14.52 -13.39 -15.67
CA TYR A 113 -14.36 -11.96 -16.00
C TYR A 113 -15.09 -11.01 -15.02
N GLU A 114 -16.34 -11.30 -14.67
CA GLU A 114 -17.09 -10.50 -13.69
C GLU A 114 -16.45 -10.49 -12.30
N ASN A 115 -16.01 -11.66 -11.83
CA ASN A 115 -15.33 -11.80 -10.56
C ASN A 115 -13.94 -11.13 -10.56
N GLN A 116 -13.23 -11.12 -11.70
CA GLN A 116 -11.98 -10.36 -11.86
C GLN A 116 -12.20 -8.85 -11.73
N MET A 117 -13.28 -8.32 -12.31
CA MET A 117 -13.64 -6.90 -12.15
C MET A 117 -14.00 -6.56 -10.70
N ILE A 118 -14.78 -7.42 -10.02
CA ILE A 118 -15.13 -7.23 -8.61
C ILE A 118 -13.88 -7.25 -7.72
N LEU A 119 -12.99 -8.23 -7.93
CA LEU A 119 -11.73 -8.34 -7.19
C LEU A 119 -10.84 -7.11 -7.42
N THR A 120 -10.77 -6.61 -8.66
CA THR A 120 -10.04 -5.37 -8.98
C THR A 120 -10.67 -4.15 -8.30
N GLY A 121 -12.00 -4.10 -8.19
CA GLY A 121 -12.70 -3.08 -7.40
C GLY A 121 -12.30 -3.09 -5.92
N PHE A 122 -12.22 -4.27 -5.30
CA PHE A 122 -11.74 -4.40 -3.91
C PHE A 122 -10.28 -3.96 -3.75
N TYR A 123 -9.42 -4.33 -4.70
CA TYR A 123 -8.03 -3.88 -4.70
C TYR A 123 -7.92 -2.35 -4.76
N ILE A 124 -8.70 -1.70 -5.63
CA ILE A 124 -8.78 -0.24 -5.70
C ILE A 124 -9.19 0.36 -4.35
N VAL A 125 -10.17 -0.23 -3.65
CA VAL A 125 -10.54 0.22 -2.29
C VAL A 125 -9.34 0.14 -1.35
N THR A 126 -8.59 -0.96 -1.34
CA THR A 126 -7.43 -1.10 -0.45
C THR A 126 -6.25 -0.21 -0.81
N LEU A 127 -6.04 0.06 -2.10
CA LEU A 127 -5.02 1.00 -2.56
C LEU A 127 -5.35 2.43 -2.09
N VAL A 128 -6.59 2.87 -2.30
CA VAL A 128 -7.04 4.19 -1.83
C VAL A 128 -7.06 4.26 -0.29
N LEU A 129 -7.45 3.17 0.39
CA LEU A 129 -7.42 3.07 1.85
C LEU A 129 -6.01 3.28 2.42
N THR A 130 -4.98 2.77 1.76
CA THR A 130 -3.59 2.95 2.18
C THR A 130 -3.22 4.44 2.19
N HIS A 131 -3.71 5.22 1.23
CA HIS A 131 -3.52 6.67 1.19
C HIS A 131 -4.42 7.44 2.15
N THR A 132 -5.71 7.08 2.29
CA THR A 132 -6.63 7.78 3.22
C THR A 132 -6.24 7.57 4.68
N THR A 133 -5.63 6.42 4.98
CA THR A 133 -5.10 6.10 6.31
C THR A 133 -4.03 7.09 6.78
N LEU A 134 -3.23 7.69 5.87
CA LEU A 134 -2.23 8.71 6.23
C LEU A 134 -2.87 9.94 6.88
N GLY A 135 -4.01 10.42 6.34
CA GLY A 135 -4.76 11.54 6.92
C GLY A 135 -5.26 11.24 8.33
N ALA A 136 -5.81 10.03 8.55
CA ALA A 136 -6.22 9.59 9.88
C ALA A 136 -5.05 9.47 10.86
N GLN A 137 -3.89 8.96 10.42
CA GLN A 137 -2.69 8.92 11.26
C GLN A 137 -2.23 10.32 11.69
N GLY A 138 -2.23 11.28 10.76
CA GLY A 138 -1.90 12.67 11.05
C GLY A 138 -2.83 13.26 12.11
N PHE A 139 -4.15 13.09 11.93
CA PHE A 139 -5.15 13.56 12.88
C PHE A 139 -5.03 12.89 14.25
N TYR A 140 -4.90 11.57 14.29
CA TYR A 140 -4.77 10.80 15.53
C TYR A 140 -3.59 11.30 16.38
N ARG A 141 -2.43 11.51 15.74
CA ARG A 141 -1.22 11.97 16.43
C ARG A 141 -1.37 13.40 16.94
N TYR A 142 -1.96 14.29 16.15
CA TYR A 142 -2.29 15.65 16.59
C TYR A 142 -3.22 15.63 17.81
N TYR A 143 -4.29 14.81 17.76
CA TYR A 143 -5.21 14.67 18.88
C TYR A 143 -4.50 14.20 20.16
N ALA A 144 -3.68 13.16 20.05
CA ALA A 144 -2.95 12.58 21.18
C ALA A 144 -1.95 13.57 21.79
N LEU A 145 -1.31 14.41 20.96
CA LEU A 145 -0.42 15.48 21.40
C LEU A 145 -1.18 16.57 22.16
N VAL A 146 -2.25 17.10 21.59
CA VAL A 146 -3.01 18.23 22.19
C VAL A 146 -3.65 17.84 23.52
N HIS A 147 -4.18 16.63 23.63
CA HIS A 147 -4.91 16.19 24.82
C HIS A 147 -4.05 15.42 25.82
N ASN A 148 -2.77 15.17 25.51
CA ASN A 148 -1.87 14.31 26.29
C ASN A 148 -2.46 12.92 26.61
N LYS A 149 -3.41 12.44 25.79
CA LYS A 149 -4.13 11.17 25.97
C LYS A 149 -4.46 10.56 24.60
N PRO A 150 -4.31 9.23 24.43
CA PRO A 150 -4.73 8.58 23.19
C PRO A 150 -6.24 8.72 22.97
N MET A 151 -6.67 8.67 21.72
CA MET A 151 -8.08 8.50 21.41
C MET A 151 -8.60 7.18 22.02
N SER A 152 -9.87 7.19 22.46
CA SER A 152 -10.55 5.97 22.88
C SER A 152 -10.66 4.98 21.71
N ILE A 153 -10.87 3.70 22.01
CA ILE A 153 -10.99 2.64 20.98
C ILE A 153 -12.13 2.96 20.01
N LEU A 154 -13.28 3.40 20.52
CA LEU A 154 -14.43 3.77 19.70
C LEU A 154 -14.10 4.94 18.75
N LYS A 155 -13.48 6.02 19.25
CA LYS A 155 -13.09 7.17 18.42
C LYS A 155 -12.04 6.80 17.37
N THR A 156 -11.10 5.93 17.73
CA THR A 156 -10.08 5.42 16.80
C THR A 156 -10.74 4.58 15.70
N SER A 157 -11.61 3.65 16.08
CA SER A 157 -12.31 2.77 15.15
C SER A 157 -13.22 3.57 14.22
N ALA A 158 -13.94 4.56 14.74
CA ALA A 158 -14.77 5.46 13.94
C ALA A 158 -13.95 6.28 12.93
N LEU A 159 -12.78 6.78 13.34
CA LEU A 159 -11.86 7.50 12.44
C LEU A 159 -11.40 6.62 11.28
N PHE A 160 -11.01 5.38 11.55
CA PHE A 160 -10.55 4.45 10.51
C PHE A 160 -11.70 3.86 9.67
N LEU A 161 -12.89 3.72 10.25
CA LEU A 161 -14.10 3.39 9.50
C LEU A 161 -14.42 4.50 8.51
N PHE A 162 -14.29 5.77 8.90
CA PHE A 162 -14.47 6.90 7.99
C PHE A 162 -13.46 6.88 6.83
N THR A 163 -12.19 6.56 7.08
CA THR A 163 -11.19 6.43 6.00
C THR A 163 -11.44 5.24 5.08
N PHE A 164 -12.02 4.16 5.61
CA PHE A 164 -12.47 3.04 4.80
C PHE A 164 -13.65 3.43 3.92
N LEU A 165 -14.69 4.04 4.49
CA LEU A 165 -15.86 4.48 3.76
C LEU A 165 -15.54 5.54 2.69
N SER A 166 -14.53 6.38 2.90
CA SER A 166 -14.10 7.34 1.87
C SER A 166 -13.37 6.69 0.68
N ALA A 167 -12.82 5.48 0.84
CA ALA A 167 -12.16 4.73 -0.23
C ALA A 167 -13.14 3.88 -1.07
N VAL A 168 -14.30 3.51 -0.51
CA VAL A 168 -15.31 2.67 -1.17
C VAL A 168 -15.82 3.25 -2.50
N PRO A 169 -16.13 4.57 -2.63
CA PRO A 169 -16.58 5.15 -3.90
C PRO A 169 -15.59 4.93 -5.05
N SER A 170 -14.28 5.01 -4.79
CA SER A 170 -13.26 4.74 -5.81
C SER A 170 -13.32 3.31 -6.33
N GLY A 171 -13.52 2.32 -5.46
CA GLY A 171 -13.66 0.92 -5.86
C GLY A 171 -14.92 0.64 -6.66
N ILE A 172 -16.06 1.22 -6.25
CA ILE A 172 -17.34 1.08 -6.96
C ILE A 172 -17.22 1.68 -8.38
N ILE A 173 -16.68 2.89 -8.49
CA ILE A 173 -16.56 3.57 -9.80
C ILE A 173 -15.47 2.89 -10.66
N GLY A 174 -14.40 2.39 -10.04
CA GLY A 174 -13.41 1.55 -10.72
C GLY A 174 -14.05 0.30 -11.33
N TYR A 175 -14.87 -0.43 -10.56
CA TYR A 175 -15.64 -1.57 -11.08
C TYR A 175 -16.54 -1.17 -12.26
N LEU A 176 -17.31 -0.09 -12.13
CA LEU A 176 -18.15 0.42 -13.21
C LEU A 176 -17.34 0.80 -14.46
N SER A 177 -16.13 1.32 -14.27
CA SER A 177 -15.22 1.62 -15.38
C SER A 177 -14.87 0.36 -16.18
N PHE A 178 -14.36 -0.68 -15.52
CA PHE A 178 -14.06 -1.96 -16.19
C PHE A 178 -15.28 -2.59 -16.86
N LYS A 179 -16.46 -2.47 -16.23
CA LYS A 179 -17.70 -3.04 -16.74
C LYS A 179 -18.17 -2.38 -18.04
N TYR A 180 -18.04 -1.05 -18.16
CA TYR A 180 -18.65 -0.29 -19.24
C TYR A 180 -17.65 0.31 -20.25
N SER A 181 -16.34 0.33 -19.97
CA SER A 181 -15.34 0.96 -20.84
C SER A 181 -15.30 0.40 -22.27
N THR A 182 -15.63 -0.86 -22.48
CA THR A 182 -15.66 -1.47 -23.82
C THR A 182 -16.78 -0.91 -24.72
N SER A 183 -17.77 -0.23 -24.15
CA SER A 183 -18.86 0.41 -24.90
C SER A 183 -18.43 1.67 -25.65
N VAL A 184 -17.24 2.21 -25.37
CA VAL A 184 -16.70 3.38 -26.08
C VAL A 184 -16.46 3.08 -27.56
N ARG A 185 -15.98 1.87 -27.87
CA ARG A 185 -15.64 1.44 -29.23
C ARG A 185 -16.45 0.17 -29.59
N PRO A 186 -17.75 0.28 -29.89
CA PRO A 186 -18.59 -0.89 -30.15
C PRO A 186 -18.06 -1.66 -31.37
N GLY A 187 -17.91 -2.98 -31.22
CA GLY A 187 -17.39 -3.87 -32.28
C GLY A 187 -15.88 -3.82 -32.49
N PHE A 188 -15.14 -3.03 -31.70
CA PHE A 188 -13.67 -3.02 -31.74
C PHE A 188 -13.10 -4.22 -30.96
N ASN A 189 -12.12 -4.91 -31.54
CA ASN A 189 -11.40 -5.98 -30.85
C ASN A 189 -10.27 -5.42 -29.99
N TYR A 190 -10.48 -5.28 -28.68
CA TYR A 190 -9.43 -4.82 -27.77
C TYR A 190 -8.28 -5.83 -27.63
N GLY A 191 -8.46 -7.09 -28.03
CA GLY A 191 -7.37 -8.08 -28.10
C GLY A 191 -6.25 -7.67 -29.07
N THR A 192 -6.55 -6.89 -30.11
CA THR A 192 -5.55 -6.36 -31.06
C THR A 192 -4.57 -5.37 -30.42
N LEU A 193 -4.95 -4.78 -29.28
CA LEU A 193 -4.14 -3.85 -28.52
C LEU A 193 -3.25 -4.56 -27.49
N TRP A 194 -3.46 -5.86 -27.24
CA TRP A 194 -2.63 -6.65 -26.33
C TRP A 194 -1.37 -7.17 -27.02
N TYR A 195 -0.46 -7.75 -26.23
CA TYR A 195 0.72 -8.43 -26.76
C TYR A 195 0.30 -9.69 -27.52
N LYS A 196 1.17 -10.18 -28.40
CA LYS A 196 0.93 -11.46 -29.07
C LYS A 196 1.12 -12.58 -28.05
N GLU A 197 0.01 -12.97 -27.41
CA GLU A 197 -0.07 -14.01 -26.40
C GLU A 197 -1.15 -15.03 -26.80
N TYR A 198 -0.79 -16.32 -26.85
CA TYR A 198 -1.68 -17.41 -27.26
C TYR A 198 -1.67 -18.52 -26.20
N PRO A 199 -2.82 -18.92 -25.62
CA PRO A 199 -4.14 -18.30 -25.81
C PRO A 199 -4.21 -16.89 -25.21
N LEU A 200 -5.10 -16.05 -25.75
CA LEU A 200 -5.26 -14.68 -25.26
C LEU A 200 -5.85 -14.70 -23.84
N PRO A 201 -5.19 -14.06 -22.85
CA PRO A 201 -5.70 -14.10 -21.48
C PRO A 201 -6.96 -13.23 -21.35
N VAL A 202 -7.66 -13.40 -20.23
CA VAL A 202 -8.75 -12.48 -19.88
C VAL A 202 -8.17 -11.09 -19.67
N LEU A 203 -8.63 -10.12 -20.46
CA LEU A 203 -8.23 -8.72 -20.38
C LEU A 203 -9.33 -7.90 -19.73
N LEU A 204 -8.98 -7.16 -18.69
CA LEU A 204 -9.81 -6.07 -18.18
C LEU A 204 -9.46 -4.82 -18.98
N VAL A 205 -10.47 -4.21 -19.60
CA VAL A 205 -10.30 -3.09 -20.53
C VAL A 205 -10.82 -1.81 -19.89
N VAL A 206 -10.02 -0.77 -19.94
CA VAL A 206 -10.39 0.57 -19.48
C VAL A 206 -10.04 1.59 -20.55
N ASP A 207 -11.03 2.31 -21.04
CA ASP A 207 -10.85 3.39 -22.01
C ASP A 207 -11.04 4.74 -21.32
N VAL A 208 -10.06 5.63 -21.44
CA VAL A 208 -10.06 6.95 -20.78
C VAL A 208 -11.19 7.85 -21.26
N ASP A 209 -11.75 7.60 -22.45
CA ASP A 209 -12.86 8.39 -22.98
C ASP A 209 -14.18 8.11 -22.24
N HIS A 210 -14.29 6.95 -21.56
CA HIS A 210 -15.48 6.58 -20.80
C HIS A 210 -15.68 7.45 -19.54
N ILE A 211 -16.93 7.84 -19.27
CA ILE A 211 -17.25 8.75 -18.15
C ILE A 211 -16.89 8.17 -16.78
N TYR A 212 -17.12 6.86 -16.56
CA TYR A 212 -16.75 6.22 -15.29
C TYR A 212 -15.24 6.23 -15.06
N GLN A 213 -14.42 6.14 -16.10
CA GLN A 213 -12.97 6.21 -15.93
C GLN A 213 -12.53 7.62 -15.53
N LYS A 214 -13.08 8.65 -16.17
CA LYS A 214 -12.83 10.05 -15.79
C LYS A 214 -13.25 10.32 -14.35
N LEU A 215 -14.45 9.85 -13.96
CA LEU A 215 -14.94 9.97 -12.58
C LEU A 215 -14.07 9.21 -11.59
N TYR A 216 -13.62 8.00 -11.92
CA TYR A 216 -12.70 7.22 -11.10
C TYR A 216 -11.42 7.99 -10.80
N TYR A 217 -10.80 8.57 -11.83
CA TYR A 217 -9.59 9.37 -11.64
C TYR A 217 -9.84 10.62 -10.81
N VAL A 218 -10.90 11.38 -11.10
CA VAL A 218 -11.22 12.60 -10.34
C VAL A 218 -11.48 12.28 -8.86
N ILE A 219 -12.30 11.28 -8.56
CA ILE A 219 -12.67 10.92 -7.19
C ILE A 219 -11.47 10.34 -6.44
N SER A 220 -10.72 9.43 -7.06
CA SER A 220 -9.55 8.82 -6.41
C SER A 220 -8.43 9.84 -6.21
N ALA A 221 -8.12 10.66 -7.21
CA ALA A 221 -7.11 11.72 -7.09
C ALA A 221 -7.51 12.76 -6.03
N SER A 222 -8.78 13.18 -6.00
CA SER A 222 -9.28 14.13 -4.99
C SER A 222 -9.20 13.56 -3.59
N THR A 223 -9.64 12.31 -3.40
CA THR A 223 -9.61 11.62 -2.10
C THR A 223 -8.17 11.43 -1.59
N VAL A 224 -7.27 10.96 -2.45
CA VAL A 224 -5.84 10.82 -2.11
C VAL A 224 -5.23 12.19 -1.79
N THR A 225 -5.42 13.18 -2.66
CA THR A 225 -4.88 14.54 -2.46
C THR A 225 -5.37 15.16 -1.15
N LEU A 226 -6.68 15.07 -0.87
CA LEU A 226 -7.24 15.59 0.37
C LEU A 226 -6.65 14.89 1.60
N SER A 227 -6.47 13.56 1.55
CA SER A 227 -5.81 12.82 2.64
C SER A 227 -4.38 13.31 2.90
N TYR A 228 -3.58 13.52 1.85
CA TYR A 228 -2.23 14.05 1.98
C TYR A 228 -2.22 15.47 2.55
N LEU A 229 -3.11 16.35 2.06
CA LEU A 229 -3.25 17.71 2.59
C LEU A 229 -3.62 17.70 4.07
N VAL A 230 -4.56 16.84 4.48
CA VAL A 230 -4.94 16.64 5.89
C VAL A 230 -3.75 16.14 6.71
N SER A 231 -3.00 15.15 6.21
CA SER A 231 -1.81 14.62 6.89
C SER A 231 -0.74 15.69 7.08
N ILE A 232 -0.41 16.46 6.04
CA ILE A 232 0.56 17.56 6.09
C ILE A 232 0.10 18.66 7.04
N LEU A 233 -1.18 19.05 6.97
CA LEU A 233 -1.76 20.07 7.84
C LEU A 233 -1.64 19.66 9.31
N PHE A 234 -1.99 18.41 9.67
CA PHE A 234 -1.89 17.95 11.05
C PHE A 234 -0.45 17.71 11.49
N ALA A 235 0.45 17.31 10.59
CA ALA A 235 1.88 17.25 10.88
C ALA A 235 2.42 18.64 11.22
N TYR A 236 2.08 19.66 10.42
CA TYR A 236 2.45 21.05 10.67
C TYR A 236 1.87 21.56 12.00
N LYS A 237 0.56 21.38 12.23
CA LYS A 237 -0.09 21.78 13.49
C LYS A 237 0.53 21.09 14.71
N SER A 238 0.94 19.83 14.58
CA SER A 238 1.62 19.09 15.65
C SER A 238 2.99 19.69 15.98
N MET A 239 3.77 20.06 14.97
CA MET A 239 5.07 20.72 15.17
C MET A 239 4.90 22.12 15.77
N ALA A 240 3.94 22.90 15.28
CA ALA A 240 3.63 24.23 15.81
C ALA A 240 3.17 24.19 17.27
N HIS A 241 2.29 23.23 17.62
CA HIS A 241 1.85 23.02 19.00
C HIS A 241 3.03 22.66 19.91
N LEU A 242 3.91 21.75 19.46
CA LEU A 242 5.08 21.34 20.24
C LEU A 242 6.05 22.50 20.47
N HIS A 243 6.23 23.39 19.49
CA HIS A 243 7.06 24.59 19.63
C HIS A 243 6.43 25.62 20.58
N LYS A 244 5.11 25.84 20.50
CA LYS A 244 4.40 26.82 21.34
C LYS A 244 4.44 26.45 22.84
N TYR A 245 4.27 25.17 23.15
CA TYR A 245 4.19 24.67 24.52
C TYR A 245 5.49 24.04 25.00
N ASP A 246 6.61 24.39 24.36
CA ASP A 246 7.92 23.79 24.61
C ASP A 246 8.36 23.83 26.08
N HIS A 247 8.03 24.91 26.77
CA HIS A 247 8.36 25.15 28.18
C HIS A 247 7.55 24.29 29.17
N LEU A 248 6.39 23.75 28.76
CA LEU A 248 5.53 22.92 29.62
C LEU A 248 5.93 21.44 29.59
N TYR A 249 6.71 21.02 28.59
CA TYR A 249 7.07 19.62 28.42
C TYR A 249 8.44 19.32 29.05
N SER A 250 8.53 18.19 29.74
CA SER A 250 9.82 17.66 30.15
C SER A 250 10.72 17.43 28.93
N ARG A 251 12.05 17.56 29.08
CA ARG A 251 13.01 17.29 27.99
C ARG A 251 12.79 15.93 27.32
N LYS A 252 12.42 14.92 28.12
CA LYS A 252 12.12 13.56 27.65
C LYS A 252 10.85 13.50 26.80
N THR A 253 9.77 14.14 27.24
CA THR A 253 8.48 14.20 26.52
C THR A 253 8.61 14.99 25.22
N LYS A 254 9.30 16.14 25.26
CA LYS A 254 9.62 16.96 24.10
C LYS A 254 10.36 16.16 23.02
N PHE A 255 11.44 15.48 23.40
CA PHE A 255 12.24 14.68 22.48
C PHE A 255 11.42 13.57 21.81
N LEU A 256 10.54 12.92 22.56
CA LEU A 256 9.65 11.90 22.04
C LEU A 256 8.69 12.46 20.98
N HIS A 257 8.00 13.56 21.27
CA HIS A 257 7.05 14.16 20.33
C HIS A 257 7.75 14.69 19.08
N GLN A 258 8.96 15.28 19.21
CA GLN A 258 9.74 15.70 18.05
C GLN A 258 10.10 14.51 17.14
N LYS A 259 10.51 13.38 17.72
CA LYS A 259 10.80 12.16 16.95
C LYS A 259 9.56 11.63 16.24
N LEU A 260 8.42 11.60 16.91
CA LEU A 260 7.16 11.11 16.32
C LEU A 260 6.64 12.03 15.20
N SER A 261 6.78 13.35 15.34
CA SER A 261 6.40 14.31 14.30
C SER A 261 7.35 14.26 13.09
N LYS A 262 8.67 14.09 13.32
CA LYS A 262 9.62 13.83 12.22
C LYS A 262 9.33 12.50 11.53
N CYS A 263 8.90 11.48 12.28
CA CYS A 263 8.46 10.21 11.74
C CYS A 263 7.29 10.37 10.77
N LEU A 264 6.27 11.15 11.14
CA LEU A 264 5.13 11.47 10.26
C LEU A 264 5.60 12.08 8.95
N LEU A 265 6.49 13.07 9.01
CA LEU A 265 6.97 13.74 7.82
C LEU A 265 7.67 12.74 6.88
N PHE A 266 8.53 11.88 7.43
CA PHE A 266 9.21 10.85 6.64
C PHE A 266 8.25 9.81 6.07
N GLN A 267 7.26 9.38 6.87
CA GLN A 267 6.18 8.47 6.44
C GLN A 267 5.26 9.10 5.41
N ASN A 268 5.15 10.44 5.33
CA ASN A 268 4.41 11.12 4.28
C ASN A 268 5.24 11.25 2.99
N VAL A 269 6.55 11.46 3.11
CA VAL A 269 7.44 11.63 1.96
C VAL A 269 7.74 10.31 1.26
N ALA A 270 7.96 9.21 2.00
CA ALA A 270 8.32 7.94 1.39
C ALA A 270 7.26 7.39 0.40
N PRO A 271 5.96 7.37 0.74
CA PRO A 271 4.91 6.96 -0.21
C PRO A 271 4.82 7.84 -1.46
N LEU A 272 5.24 9.11 -1.41
CA LEU A 272 5.23 9.94 -2.64
C LEU A 272 6.11 9.32 -3.73
N PHE A 273 7.26 8.77 -3.35
CA PHE A 273 8.19 8.16 -4.30
C PHE A 273 7.78 6.75 -4.71
N VAL A 274 7.23 5.97 -3.77
CA VAL A 274 6.92 4.55 -4.00
C VAL A 274 5.56 4.36 -4.68
N SER A 275 4.60 5.27 -4.48
CA SER A 275 3.25 5.13 -5.02
C SER A 275 2.82 6.30 -5.91
N ILE A 276 2.89 7.54 -5.42
CA ILE A 276 2.27 8.67 -6.12
C ILE A 276 3.00 8.98 -7.43
N ILE A 277 4.33 9.00 -7.43
CA ILE A 277 5.10 9.22 -8.65
C ILE A 277 4.81 8.11 -9.69
N PRO A 278 4.93 6.80 -9.38
CA PRO A 278 4.52 5.73 -10.29
C PRO A 278 3.10 5.88 -10.83
N ILE A 279 2.12 6.16 -9.96
CA ILE A 279 0.72 6.37 -10.39
C ILE A 279 0.62 7.55 -11.36
N MET A 280 1.29 8.67 -11.10
CA MET A 280 1.26 9.83 -12.00
C MET A 280 1.91 9.53 -13.35
N VAL A 281 3.01 8.76 -13.37
CA VAL A 281 3.67 8.32 -14.61
C VAL A 281 2.77 7.37 -15.41
N MET A 282 1.85 6.65 -14.78
CA MET A 282 0.84 5.86 -15.49
C MET A 282 -0.31 6.72 -16.01
N VAL A 283 -0.90 7.55 -15.12
CA VAL A 283 -2.16 8.24 -15.40
C VAL A 283 -1.97 9.40 -16.37
N VAL A 284 -0.92 10.21 -16.23
CA VAL A 284 -0.72 11.40 -17.06
C VAL A 284 -0.59 11.02 -18.54
N PRO A 285 0.30 10.07 -18.93
CA PRO A 285 0.41 9.60 -20.32
C PRO A 285 -0.89 9.04 -20.89
N LEU A 286 -1.75 8.43 -20.05
CA LEU A 286 -3.02 7.86 -20.50
C LEU A 286 -3.95 8.93 -21.06
N PHE A 287 -4.03 10.08 -20.39
CA PHE A 287 -4.84 11.23 -20.85
C PHE A 287 -4.28 11.90 -22.12
N PHE A 288 -2.97 11.87 -22.30
CA PHE A 288 -2.30 12.37 -23.51
C PHE A 288 -2.23 11.35 -24.65
N ARG A 289 -2.84 10.16 -24.48
CA ARG A 289 -2.77 9.04 -25.42
C ARG A 289 -1.34 8.61 -25.77
N ILE A 290 -0.40 8.87 -24.84
CA ILE A 290 0.98 8.41 -24.97
C ILE A 290 0.98 6.92 -24.65
N THR A 291 1.51 6.14 -25.59
CA THR A 291 1.63 4.69 -25.47
C THR A 291 2.79 4.37 -24.54
N ILE A 292 2.51 3.60 -23.50
CA ILE A 292 3.49 3.01 -22.59
C ILE A 292 3.23 1.52 -22.66
N ASN A 293 4.20 0.77 -23.19
CA ASN A 293 4.02 -0.65 -23.44
C ASN A 293 4.11 -1.41 -22.12
N GLN A 294 5.19 -2.16 -21.94
CA GLN A 294 5.37 -3.09 -20.82
C GLN A 294 5.97 -2.41 -19.59
N GLU A 295 6.53 -1.21 -19.76
CA GLU A 295 7.14 -0.44 -18.68
C GLU A 295 6.11 -0.07 -17.60
N ILE A 296 4.83 -0.02 -17.96
CA ILE A 296 3.75 0.21 -17.01
C ILE A 296 3.66 -0.87 -15.93
N THR A 297 4.01 -2.11 -16.25
CA THR A 297 4.04 -3.23 -15.30
C THR A 297 5.13 -3.02 -14.24
N ILE A 298 6.24 -2.36 -14.57
CA ILE A 298 7.29 -2.01 -13.60
C ILE A 298 6.75 -1.00 -12.57
N PHE A 299 5.98 -0.01 -13.01
CA PHE A 299 5.35 0.95 -12.10
C PHE A 299 4.29 0.31 -11.22
N MET A 300 3.55 -0.68 -11.72
CA MET A 300 2.64 -1.49 -10.92
C MET A 300 3.38 -2.28 -9.84
N ILE A 301 4.51 -2.91 -10.17
CA ILE A 301 5.35 -3.61 -9.20
C ILE A 301 5.93 -2.64 -8.15
N ALA A 302 6.27 -1.41 -8.53
CA ALA A 302 6.70 -0.39 -7.58
C ALA A 302 5.60 -0.07 -6.55
N ILE A 303 4.34 0.00 -6.99
CA ILE A 303 3.16 0.19 -6.14
C ILE A 303 2.95 -1.03 -5.20
N SER A 304 3.29 -2.24 -5.63
CA SER A 304 3.30 -3.45 -4.76
C SER A 304 4.29 -3.37 -3.59
N LEU A 305 5.30 -2.50 -3.65
CA LEU A 305 6.28 -2.32 -2.56
C LEU A 305 5.75 -1.44 -1.40
N ILE A 306 4.56 -0.83 -1.51
CA ILE A 306 4.01 0.07 -0.50
C ILE A 306 4.01 -0.55 0.92
N PRO A 307 3.51 -1.78 1.16
CA PRO A 307 3.49 -2.38 2.51
C PRO A 307 4.88 -2.60 3.08
N ALA A 308 5.83 -3.00 2.22
CA ALA A 308 7.22 -3.21 2.61
C ALA A 308 7.84 -1.89 3.10
N PHE A 309 7.69 -0.82 2.31
CA PHE A 309 8.21 0.50 2.67
C PHE A 309 7.52 1.12 3.88
N ASN A 310 6.19 1.05 3.97
CA ASN A 310 5.43 1.53 5.12
C ASN A 310 5.93 0.88 6.42
N SER A 311 6.10 -0.44 6.38
CA SER A 311 6.55 -1.22 7.54
C SER A 311 8.02 -0.95 7.87
N LEU A 312 8.89 -0.95 6.87
CA LEU A 312 10.32 -0.68 7.03
C LEU A 312 10.58 0.70 7.65
N VAL A 313 9.95 1.75 7.10
CA VAL A 313 10.08 3.13 7.60
C VAL A 313 9.60 3.21 9.05
N THR A 314 8.47 2.57 9.36
CA THR A 314 7.92 2.54 10.73
C THR A 314 8.85 1.85 11.72
N ILE A 315 9.38 0.67 11.37
CA ILE A 315 10.35 -0.08 12.18
C ILE A 315 11.63 0.73 12.37
N ALA A 316 12.15 1.33 11.29
CA ALA A 316 13.39 2.09 11.32
C ALA A 316 13.31 3.31 12.24
N ILE A 317 12.15 3.96 12.34
CA ILE A 317 11.98 5.19 13.11
C ILE A 317 11.60 4.92 14.57
N ILE A 318 10.77 3.93 14.85
CA ILE A 318 10.33 3.63 16.22
C ILE A 318 11.45 2.88 16.96
N SER A 319 12.13 3.60 17.86
CA SER A 319 13.35 3.11 18.52
C SER A 319 13.21 1.75 19.21
N PRO A 320 12.14 1.45 19.97
CA PRO A 320 11.97 0.12 20.56
C PRO A 320 11.93 -1.01 19.52
N TYR A 321 11.31 -0.77 18.37
CA TYR A 321 11.18 -1.76 17.29
C TYR A 321 12.52 -2.03 16.63
N ARG A 322 13.24 -0.98 16.22
CA ARG A 322 14.58 -1.11 15.66
C ARG A 322 15.55 -1.76 16.63
N GLN A 323 15.52 -1.38 17.92
CA GLN A 323 16.39 -1.98 18.93
C GLN A 323 16.12 -3.48 19.09
N TYR A 324 14.86 -3.89 19.11
CA TYR A 324 14.49 -5.29 19.18
C TYR A 324 15.05 -6.08 17.97
N ILE A 325 14.82 -5.59 16.76
CA ILE A 325 15.32 -6.23 15.53
C ILE A 325 16.86 -6.29 15.51
N LEU A 326 17.55 -5.20 15.86
CA LEU A 326 19.02 -5.18 15.95
C LEU A 326 19.55 -6.15 17.02
N ASN A 327 18.85 -6.32 18.14
CA ASN A 327 19.23 -7.27 19.18
C ASN A 327 19.01 -8.72 18.77
N LEU A 328 18.09 -9.00 17.85
CA LEU A 328 17.90 -10.34 17.27
C LEU A 328 19.09 -10.73 16.37
N PHE A 329 19.63 -9.78 15.61
CA PHE A 329 20.78 -10.01 14.72
C PHE A 329 22.14 -9.88 15.40
N ARG A 330 22.23 -9.11 16.50
CA ARG A 330 23.42 -9.13 17.35
C ARG A 330 23.45 -10.47 18.07
N CYS A 331 24.31 -11.38 17.61
CA CYS A 331 24.64 -12.61 18.32
C CYS A 331 24.73 -12.30 19.82
N PRO A 332 24.08 -13.09 20.70
CA PRO A 332 24.14 -12.91 22.14
C PRO A 332 25.58 -13.09 22.57
N SER A 333 26.35 -12.01 22.49
CA SER A 333 27.72 -11.93 22.93
C SER A 333 27.63 -11.90 24.44
N ARG A 334 27.50 -13.10 25.00
CA ARG A 334 27.71 -13.47 26.40
C ARG A 334 27.49 -12.30 27.35
N VAL A 335 26.24 -12.12 27.75
CA VAL A 335 25.96 -11.64 29.10
C VAL A 335 26.41 -12.77 30.04
N LEU A 336 27.73 -12.90 30.18
CA LEU A 336 28.35 -13.42 31.39
C LEU A 336 28.11 -12.31 32.42
N ARG A 337 26.89 -12.24 32.94
CA ARG A 337 26.61 -11.52 34.18
C ARG A 337 27.52 -12.20 35.20
N LYS A 338 28.64 -11.55 35.53
CA LYS A 338 29.23 -11.74 36.85
C LYS A 338 28.06 -11.52 37.82
N PRO A 339 27.75 -12.48 38.72
CA PRO A 339 26.83 -12.21 39.81
C PRO A 339 27.37 -10.96 40.51
N MET A 340 26.60 -9.87 40.43
CA MET A 340 26.94 -8.67 41.15
C MET A 340 26.82 -9.06 42.61
N GLY A 341 27.98 -9.16 43.26
CA GLY A 341 28.13 -9.64 44.61
C GLY A 341 27.11 -8.99 45.50
N THR A 342 26.49 -9.83 46.32
CA THR A 342 25.75 -9.47 47.51
C THR A 342 26.63 -8.55 48.35
N SER A 343 26.50 -7.24 48.19
CA SER A 343 27.01 -6.28 49.16
C SER A 343 26.08 -6.34 50.36
N VAL A 344 26.28 -7.36 51.19
CA VAL A 344 25.87 -7.36 52.58
C VAL A 344 26.69 -6.27 53.27
N THR A 345 26.14 -5.07 53.39
CA THR A 345 26.51 -4.17 54.48
C THR A 345 25.46 -4.34 55.57
N LEU A 346 25.72 -5.36 56.40
CA LEU A 346 25.48 -5.32 57.83
C LEU A 346 26.32 -4.18 58.44
N ASN A 347 25.93 -3.76 59.65
CA ASN A 347 26.47 -2.70 60.51
C ASN A 347 25.85 -1.31 60.30
N GLU A 348 25.33 -0.63 61.33
CA GLU A 348 25.37 -0.93 62.77
C GLU A 348 24.30 -0.09 63.48
N SER A 349 23.60 -0.74 64.40
CA SER A 349 22.91 -0.08 65.50
C SER A 349 23.92 0.68 66.35
N GLY A 350 23.61 1.90 66.80
CA GLY A 350 24.31 2.47 67.95
C GLY A 350 24.10 3.94 68.23
N LYS A 351 23.31 4.21 69.29
CA LYS A 351 23.36 5.37 70.20
C LYS A 351 22.80 6.69 69.60
N MET A 352 21.92 7.44 70.25
CA MET A 352 21.39 7.50 71.62
C MET A 352 20.00 8.16 71.55
#